data_AF-A0A1W1HBV7-F1
#
_entry.id   AF-A0A1W1HBV7-F1
#
_cell.length_a   1.000
_cell.length_b   1.000
_cell.length_c   1.000
_cell.angle_alpha   90.00
_cell.angle_beta   90.00
_cell.angle_gamma   90.00
#
_symmetry.space_group_name_H-M   'P 1'
#
loop_
_entity.id
_entity.type
_entity.pdbx_description
1 polymer ?
#
loop_
_entity_poly.entity_id
_entity_poly.type
_entity_poly.pdbx_seq_one_letter_code
_entity_poly.pdbx_strand_id
1 'polypeptide(L)'
;MQAILNVKLNEIDDKFLYILKELLSKNVEIVIRKEIIELEEFDQKMSLKNVINDFSKAGYTEDFINDLEDGFKSCKMGFIEKFNNRG
;
A
#
# COMPACT_ATOMS: atom_id res chain seq x y z
N MET A 1 23.85 -6.43 -22.03
CA MET A 1 23.21 -5.45 -21.12
C MET A 1 22.03 -6.14 -20.47
N GLN A 2 21.83 -5.97 -19.16
CA GLN A 2 20.80 -6.66 -18.40
C GLN A 2 19.84 -5.63 -17.79
N ALA A 3 18.54 -5.92 -17.82
CA ALA A 3 17.50 -5.15 -17.16
C ALA A 3 16.83 -6.02 -16.08
N ILE A 4 16.75 -5.49 -14.86
CA ILE A 4 16.07 -6.13 -13.73
C ILE A 4 14.78 -5.37 -13.47
N LEU A 5 13.65 -6.07 -13.57
CA LEU A 5 12.31 -5.52 -13.33
C LEU A 5 11.75 -6.15 -12.06
N ASN A 6 11.56 -5.35 -11.01
CA ASN A 6 10.76 -5.76 -9.86
C ASN A 6 9.32 -5.32 -10.13
N VAL A 7 8.37 -6.25 -10.08
CA VAL A 7 7.02 -6.05 -10.59
C VAL A 7 6.00 -6.53 -9.58
N LYS A 8 5.00 -5.70 -9.27
CA LYS A 8 3.82 -6.08 -8.50
C LYS A 8 2.79 -6.74 -9.41
N LEU A 9 1.97 -7.63 -8.87
CA LEU A 9 0.96 -8.37 -9.66
C LEU A 9 -0.02 -7.46 -10.40
N ASN A 10 -0.39 -6.33 -9.80
CA ASN A 10 -1.30 -5.34 -10.38
C ASN A 10 -0.65 -4.47 -11.48
N GLU A 11 0.66 -4.57 -11.67
CA GLU A 11 1.41 -3.86 -12.72
C GLU A 11 1.62 -4.72 -13.97
N ILE A 12 1.17 -5.98 -13.95
CA ILE A 12 1.23 -6.87 -15.11
C ILE A 12 0.03 -6.57 -16.03
N ASP A 13 0.23 -5.63 -16.94
CA ASP A 13 -0.76 -5.17 -17.91
C ASP A 13 -0.19 -5.09 -19.35
N ASP A 14 -0.97 -4.57 -20.29
CA ASP A 14 -0.55 -4.41 -21.69
C ASP A 14 0.65 -3.47 -21.85
N LYS A 15 0.80 -2.49 -20.95
CA LYS A 15 1.92 -1.55 -20.94
C LYS A 15 3.20 -2.26 -20.48
N PHE A 16 3.11 -3.13 -19.49
CA PHE A 16 4.22 -3.99 -19.09
C PHE A 16 4.69 -4.89 -20.24
N LEU A 17 3.75 -5.53 -20.96
CA LEU A 17 4.07 -6.33 -22.14
C LEU A 17 4.76 -5.53 -23.24
N TYR A 18 4.36 -4.27 -23.45
CA TYR A 18 5.01 -3.37 -24.39
C TYR A 18 6.47 -3.09 -24.00
N ILE A 19 6.73 -2.81 -22.72
CA ILE A 19 8.09 -2.58 -22.21
C ILE A 19 8.98 -3.81 -22.45
N LEU A 20 8.46 -5.02 -22.20
CA LEU A 20 9.21 -6.25 -22.46
C LEU A 20 9.60 -6.39 -23.94
N LYS A 21 8.68 -6.10 -24.85
CA LYS A 21 8.94 -6.15 -26.30
C LYS A 21 10.03 -5.15 -26.72
N GLU A 22 9.98 -3.93 -26.19
CA GLU A 22 10.99 -2.89 -26.44
C GLU A 22 12.38 -3.23 -25.90
N LEU A 23 12.45 -3.97 -24.80
CA LEU A 23 13.73 -4.43 -24.23
C LEU A 23 14.29 -5.61 -25.03
N LEU A 24 13.43 -6.56 -25.42
CA LEU A 24 13.83 -7.69 -26.25
C LEU A 24 14.31 -7.26 -27.63
N SER A 25 13.69 -6.25 -28.25
CA SER A 25 14.13 -5.71 -29.55
C SER A 25 15.55 -5.14 -29.53
N LYS A 26 16.06 -4.81 -28.34
CA LYS A 26 17.41 -4.29 -28.10
C LYS A 26 18.40 -5.38 -27.64
N ASN A 27 18.02 -6.66 -27.72
CA ASN A 27 18.81 -7.80 -27.22
C ASN A 27 19.23 -7.65 -25.75
N VAL A 28 18.36 -7.05 -24.93
CA VAL A 28 18.60 -6.91 -23.49
C VAL A 28 18.16 -8.19 -22.80
N GLU A 29 19.01 -8.72 -21.91
CA GLU A 29 18.62 -9.81 -21.02
C GLU A 29 17.67 -9.26 -19.95
N ILE A 30 16.49 -9.87 -19.81
CA ILE A 30 15.45 -9.39 -18.89
C ILE A 30 15.31 -10.37 -17.73
N VAL A 31 15.47 -9.88 -16.51
CA VAL A 31 15.22 -10.62 -15.27
C VAL A 31 14.00 -10.00 -14.58
N ILE A 32 12.90 -10.73 -14.52
CA ILE A 32 11.67 -10.29 -13.86
C ILE A 32 11.63 -10.92 -12.46
N ARG A 33 11.48 -10.08 -11.44
CA ARG A 33 11.36 -10.47 -10.04
C ARG A 33 10.02 -10.01 -9.52
N LYS A 34 9.36 -10.87 -8.74
CA LYS A 34 8.16 -10.47 -8.00
C LYS A 34 8.58 -9.48 -6.92
N GLU A 35 7.97 -8.31 -6.92
CA GLU A 35 8.08 -7.40 -5.78
C GLU A 35 7.21 -7.94 -4.63
N ILE A 36 7.83 -8.12 -3.46
CA ILE A 36 7.10 -8.53 -2.27
C ILE A 36 6.45 -7.26 -1.73
N ILE A 37 5.12 -7.26 -1.67
CA ILE A 37 4.38 -6.23 -0.94
C ILE A 37 4.39 -6.66 0.51
N GLU A 38 5.21 -6.00 1.31
CA GLU A 38 5.11 -6.07 2.76
C GLU A 38 4.05 -5.07 3.19
N LEU A 39 3.08 -5.55 3.97
CA LEU A 39 2.18 -4.63 4.68
C LEU A 39 3.04 -3.91 5.71
N GLU A 40 2.97 -2.58 5.73
CA GLU A 40 3.60 -1.82 6.81
C GLU A 40 3.11 -2.35 8.15
N GLU A 41 4.04 -2.53 9.10
CA GLU A 41 3.67 -2.96 10.44
C GLU A 41 2.69 -1.95 11.03
N PHE A 42 1.65 -2.47 11.67
CA PHE A 42 0.64 -1.67 12.34
C PHE A 42 1.29 -0.79 13.42
N ASP A 43 1.43 0.50 13.14
CA ASP A 43 1.96 1.45 14.11
C ASP A 43 0.91 1.83 15.15
N GLN A 44 0.96 1.15 16.30
CA GLN A 44 0.11 1.43 17.45
C GLN A 44 0.27 2.85 18.02
N LYS A 45 1.34 3.56 17.67
CA LYS A 45 1.58 4.95 18.11
C LYS A 45 0.96 5.96 17.16
N MET A 46 0.53 5.54 15.97
CA MET A 46 -0.13 6.42 15.02
C MET A 46 -1.54 6.72 15.51
N SER A 47 -1.77 7.98 15.87
CA SER A 47 -3.10 8.41 16.30
C SER A 47 -4.08 8.39 15.12
N LEU A 48 -5.35 8.07 15.39
CA LEU A 48 -6.43 8.13 14.40
C LEU A 48 -6.44 9.49 13.66
N LYS A 49 -6.17 10.59 14.37
CA LYS A 49 -6.07 11.93 13.78
C LYS A 49 -5.02 12.04 12.69
N ASN A 50 -3.86 11.38 12.85
CA ASN A 50 -2.81 11.39 11.84
C ASN A 50 -3.24 10.60 10.61
N VAL A 51 -3.85 9.43 10.82
CA VAL A 51 -4.38 8.58 9.74
C VAL A 51 -5.41 9.36 8.92
N ILE A 52 -6.41 9.97 9.57
CA ILE A 52 -7.44 10.78 8.91
C ILE A 52 -6.83 11.97 8.14
N ASN A 53 -5.82 12.63 8.71
CA ASN A 53 -5.12 13.73 8.05
C ASN A 53 -4.36 13.27 6.78
N ASP A 54 -3.81 12.07 6.78
CA ASP A 54 -3.13 11.52 5.60
C ASP A 54 -4.12 11.19 4.48
N PHE A 55 -5.29 10.63 4.82
CA PHE A 55 -6.38 10.45 3.85
C PHE A 55 -6.93 11.78 3.31
N SER A 56 -7.03 12.82 4.15
CA SER A 56 -7.40 14.17 3.70
C SER A 56 -6.40 14.73 2.69
N LYS A 57 -5.09 14.58 2.95
CA LYS A 57 -4.03 15.03 2.02
C LYS A 57 -3.97 14.23 0.73
N ALA A 58 -4.40 12.97 0.74
CA ALA A 58 -4.47 12.13 -0.45
C ALA A 58 -5.61 12.53 -1.40
N GLY A 59 -6.44 13.51 -1.03
CA GLY A 59 -7.49 14.07 -1.89
C GLY A 59 -8.79 13.26 -1.92
N TYR A 60 -9.04 12.42 -0.93
CA TYR A 60 -10.32 11.75 -0.77
C TYR A 60 -11.42 12.74 -0.35
N THR A 61 -12.67 12.41 -0.66
CA THR A 61 -13.84 13.25 -0.34
C THR A 61 -14.10 13.32 1.17
N GLU A 62 -14.61 14.45 1.65
CA GLU A 62 -14.98 14.60 3.08
C GLU A 62 -15.95 13.52 3.57
N ASP A 63 -16.96 13.16 2.76
CA ASP A 63 -17.92 12.10 3.13
C ASP A 63 -17.23 10.76 3.40
N PHE A 64 -16.32 10.35 2.51
CA PHE A 64 -15.51 9.14 2.70
C PHE A 64 -14.62 9.21 3.94
N ILE A 65 -14.02 10.38 4.21
CA ILE A 65 -13.14 10.56 5.37
C ILE A 65 -13.94 10.47 6.67
N ASN A 66 -15.14 11.05 6.70
CA ASN A 66 -16.05 10.99 7.85
C ASN A 66 -16.53 9.57 8.11
N ASP A 67 -16.97 8.87 7.05
CA ASP A 67 -17.39 7.46 7.14
C ASP A 67 -16.24 6.55 7.62
N LEU A 68 -15.02 6.83 7.16
CA LEU A 68 -13.82 6.11 7.56
C LEU A 68 -13.49 6.36 9.04
N GLU A 69 -13.55 7.61 9.50
CA GLU A 69 -13.34 7.98 10.90
C GLU A 69 -14.37 7.32 11.82
N ASP A 70 -15.64 7.30 11.41
CA ASP A 70 -16.71 6.66 12.16
C ASP A 70 -16.58 5.13 12.15
N GLY A 71 -16.13 4.54 11.04
CA GLY A 71 -15.78 3.12 10.95
C GLY A 71 -14.66 2.71 11.91
N PHE A 72 -13.62 3.53 12.01
CA PHE A 72 -12.52 3.30 12.96
C PHE A 72 -12.95 3.47 14.42
N LYS A 73 -13.78 4.49 14.73
CA LYS A 73 -14.33 4.69 16.08
C LYS A 73 -15.30 3.59 16.51
N SER A 74 -16.07 3.05 15.58
CA SER A 74 -17.11 2.04 15.85
C SER A 74 -16.57 0.60 15.92
N CYS A 75 -15.39 0.34 15.35
CA CYS A 75 -14.71 -0.95 15.50
C CYS A 75 -14.33 -1.21 16.96
N LYS A 76 -15.12 -2.04 17.65
CA LYS A 76 -14.90 -2.54 19.02
C LYS A 76 -13.65 -3.42 19.21
N MET A 77 -12.71 -3.38 18.29
CA MET A 77 -11.44 -4.10 18.35
C MET A 77 -10.25 -3.12 18.26
N GLY A 78 -9.88 -2.59 19.43
CA GLY A 78 -8.48 -2.60 19.87
C GLY A 78 -7.49 -1.62 19.26
N PHE A 79 -7.73 -0.30 19.34
CA PHE A 79 -6.61 0.65 19.31
C PHE A 79 -6.09 1.04 20.70
N ILE A 80 -6.85 0.90 21.80
CA ILE A 80 -6.42 1.48 23.10
C ILE A 80 -6.66 0.59 24.35
N GLU A 81 -7.63 -0.32 24.41
CA GLU A 81 -8.10 -0.79 25.73
C GLU A 81 -7.70 -2.20 26.23
N LYS A 82 -6.79 -2.94 25.56
CA LYS A 82 -6.47 -4.32 26.00
C LYS A 82 -5.11 -4.55 26.68
N PHE A 83 -4.30 -3.53 26.96
CA PHE A 83 -2.97 -3.76 27.57
C PHE A 83 -2.73 -3.16 28.97
N ASN A 84 -3.69 -2.45 29.58
CA ASN A 84 -3.54 -1.92 30.93
C ASN A 84 -4.04 -2.86 32.06
N ASN A 85 -4.26 -4.15 31.81
CA ASN A 85 -4.74 -5.09 32.83
C ASN A 85 -3.97 -6.42 32.91
N ARG A 86 -2.65 -6.38 32.69
CA ARG A 86 -1.71 -7.42 33.17
C ARG A 86 -0.38 -6.78 33.54
N GLY A 87 -0.25 -6.43 34.82
CA GLY A 87 0.96 -5.87 35.43
C GLY A 87 0.61 -5.12 36.70
#